data_AF-A0A9D2I8S0-F1
#
_entry.id   AF-A0A9D2I8S0-F1
#
_cell.length_a   1.000
_cell.length_b   1.000
_cell.length_c   1.000
_cell.angle_alpha   90.00
_cell.angle_beta   90.00
_cell.angle_gamma   90.00
#
_symmetry.space_group_name_H-M   'P 1'
#
loop_
_entity.id
_entity.type
_entity.pdbx_description
1 polymer ?
#
loop_
_entity_poly.entity_id
_entity_poly.type
_entity_poly.pdbx_seq_one_letter_code
_entity_poly.pdbx_strand_id
1 'polypeptide(L)'
;MFGAEFTVEGLSAERAVEKLAQGGVPVLSAEKIQKNAVRFRVDGKHSKKVFAILQGSCYNITKSRPIGWARAVRSLAAHAGLLAGAALFWCAVAFFQGRVLKIDVVGSGAYYRSEVLSVLTESGAGLFSPVPQEKAAITARILSFPRVSFCSLSHEGGVLTVCVEVEDEALPLVVGALTAPADGTVESLTVVRGRACVSVGDEVRAGDPVAEPAAGENYVIARVAVRYAVDAEYTGSEESARAQSYLDYGEIADLQSQKTGNGWRITGSALAIAAVNLG
;
A
#
# COMPACT_ATOMS: atom_id res chain seq x y z
N MET A 1 -43.33 -25.25 2.09
CA MET A 1 -44.20 -26.44 1.85
C MET A 1 -43.80 -27.53 2.84
N PHE A 2 -44.69 -27.91 3.75
CA PHE A 2 -44.42 -28.92 4.79
C PHE A 2 -45.11 -30.23 4.38
N GLY A 3 -44.34 -31.25 4.00
CA GLY A 3 -44.87 -32.55 3.61
C GLY A 3 -44.52 -33.62 4.65
N ALA A 4 -45.39 -34.62 4.80
CA ALA A 4 -45.09 -35.84 5.53
C ALA A 4 -45.23 -37.03 4.56
N GLU A 5 -44.23 -37.89 4.52
CA GLU A 5 -44.24 -39.11 3.72
C GLU A 5 -44.55 -40.30 4.61
N PHE A 6 -45.58 -41.05 4.25
CA PHE A 6 -46.02 -42.25 4.95
C PHE A 6 -45.81 -43.47 4.05
N THR A 7 -45.38 -44.58 4.63
CA THR A 7 -45.33 -45.89 3.96
C THR A 7 -46.32 -46.81 4.65
N VAL A 8 -47.21 -47.40 3.85
CA VAL A 8 -48.24 -48.33 4.34
C VAL A 8 -48.04 -49.68 3.67
N GLU A 9 -47.99 -50.72 4.50
CA GLU A 9 -47.87 -52.12 4.10
C GLU A 9 -49.14 -52.89 4.48
N GLY A 10 -49.71 -53.63 3.52
CA GLY A 10 -50.84 -54.53 3.77
C GLY A 10 -51.47 -55.12 2.50
N LEU A 11 -52.36 -56.09 2.67
CA LEU A 11 -53.14 -56.67 1.56
C LEU A 11 -53.99 -55.56 0.93
N SER A 12 -53.81 -55.31 -0.37
CA SER A 12 -54.47 -54.24 -1.13
C SER A 12 -54.14 -52.83 -0.60
N ALA A 13 -52.85 -52.50 -0.52
CA ALA A 13 -52.35 -51.16 -0.16
C ALA A 13 -52.89 -50.00 -1.03
N GLU A 14 -53.43 -50.29 -2.22
CA GLU A 14 -54.10 -49.31 -3.09
C GLU A 14 -55.41 -48.78 -2.49
N ARG A 15 -56.16 -49.62 -1.77
CA ARG A 15 -57.39 -49.21 -1.07
C ARG A 15 -57.12 -48.23 0.07
N ALA A 16 -55.90 -48.19 0.59
CA ALA A 16 -55.51 -47.21 1.60
C ALA A 16 -55.47 -45.79 1.01
N VAL A 17 -55.05 -45.63 -0.25
CA VAL A 17 -55.04 -44.34 -0.94
C VAL A 17 -56.46 -43.86 -1.23
N GLU A 18 -57.34 -44.78 -1.64
CA GLU A 18 -58.74 -44.48 -1.91
C GLU A 18 -59.51 -44.07 -0.63
N LYS A 19 -59.27 -44.76 0.49
CA LYS A 19 -59.83 -44.38 1.81
C LYS A 19 -59.37 -43.00 2.28
N LEU A 20 -58.13 -42.62 1.98
CA LEU A 20 -57.61 -41.29 2.32
C LEU A 20 -58.24 -40.18 1.47
N ALA A 21 -58.47 -40.45 0.18
CA ALA A 21 -59.19 -39.54 -0.70
C ALA A 21 -60.65 -39.36 -0.26
N GLN A 22 -61.35 -40.45 0.11
CA GLN A 22 -62.71 -40.40 0.64
C GLN A 22 -62.80 -39.69 2.00
N GLY A 23 -61.75 -39.81 2.83
CA GLY A 23 -61.63 -39.10 4.11
C GLY A 23 -61.27 -37.62 4.00
N GLY A 24 -61.25 -37.04 2.79
CA GLY A 24 -61.00 -35.62 2.56
C GLY A 24 -59.54 -35.20 2.81
N VAL A 25 -58.59 -36.12 2.66
CA VAL A 25 -57.16 -35.82 2.78
C VAL A 25 -56.54 -35.76 1.38
N PRO A 26 -56.06 -34.58 0.91
CA PRO A 26 -55.44 -34.47 -0.39
C PRO A 26 -54.07 -35.17 -0.40
N VAL A 27 -53.94 -36.19 -1.25
CA VAL A 27 -52.68 -36.91 -1.47
C VAL A 27 -51.89 -36.14 -2.53
N LEU A 28 -50.72 -35.63 -2.13
CA LEU A 28 -49.87 -34.78 -2.99
C LEU A 28 -49.08 -35.61 -4.02
N SER A 29 -48.72 -36.84 -3.66
CA SER A 29 -48.14 -37.83 -4.58
C SER A 29 -48.25 -39.23 -3.98
N ALA A 30 -48.59 -40.24 -4.78
CA ALA A 30 -48.59 -41.64 -4.37
C ALA A 30 -47.71 -42.46 -5.30
N GLU A 31 -46.76 -43.20 -4.74
CA GLU A 31 -45.85 -44.10 -5.44
C GLU A 31 -46.00 -45.51 -4.89
N LYS A 32 -46.23 -46.48 -5.78
CA LYS A 32 -46.26 -47.90 -5.41
C LYS A 32 -44.83 -48.43 -5.38
N ILE A 33 -44.36 -48.83 -4.19
CA ILE A 33 -43.01 -49.38 -4.03
C ILE A 33 -43.00 -50.89 -4.35
N GLN A 34 -44.01 -51.63 -3.87
CA GLN A 34 -44.11 -53.09 -4.04
C GLN A 34 -45.58 -53.55 -4.20
N LYS A 35 -45.82 -54.84 -4.48
CA LYS A 35 -47.18 -55.40 -4.63
C LYS A 35 -48.08 -55.17 -3.40
N ASN A 36 -47.49 -55.09 -2.20
CA ASN A 36 -48.21 -54.89 -0.93
C ASN A 36 -47.80 -53.62 -0.16
N ALA A 37 -47.11 -52.67 -0.81
CA ALA A 37 -46.62 -51.46 -0.15
C ALA A 37 -46.80 -50.21 -1.02
N VAL A 38 -47.44 -49.18 -0.46
CA VAL A 38 -47.65 -47.88 -1.12
C VAL A 38 -47.07 -46.77 -0.25
N ARG A 39 -46.34 -45.86 -0.88
CA ARG A 39 -45.82 -44.64 -0.28
C ARG A 39 -46.64 -43.47 -0.76
N PHE A 40 -47.12 -42.65 0.16
CA PHE A 40 -47.88 -41.47 -0.20
C PHE A 40 -47.42 -40.26 0.61
N ARG A 41 -47.47 -39.10 -0.04
CA ARG A 41 -47.13 -37.80 0.55
C ARG A 41 -48.40 -37.03 0.82
N VAL A 42 -48.48 -36.50 2.03
CA VAL A 42 -49.60 -35.67 2.50
C VAL A 42 -49.03 -34.37 3.05
N ASP A 43 -49.81 -33.28 2.98
CA ASP A 43 -49.48 -32.07 3.73
C ASP A 43 -49.40 -32.39 5.24
N GLY A 44 -48.38 -31.86 5.91
CA GLY A 44 -48.16 -32.03 7.35
C GLY A 44 -49.39 -31.65 8.20
N LYS A 45 -50.25 -30.75 7.72
CA LYS A 45 -51.51 -30.35 8.37
C LYS A 45 -52.51 -31.50 8.55
N HIS A 46 -52.48 -32.52 7.69
CA HIS A 46 -53.42 -33.64 7.71
C HIS A 46 -52.83 -34.94 8.29
N SER A 47 -51.58 -34.91 8.76
CA SER A 47 -50.87 -36.06 9.34
C SER A 47 -51.65 -36.78 10.45
N LYS A 48 -52.33 -36.05 11.34
CA LYS A 48 -53.16 -36.62 12.41
C LYS A 48 -54.44 -37.29 11.88
N LYS A 49 -55.05 -36.73 10.84
CA LYS A 49 -56.26 -37.30 10.21
C LYS A 49 -55.95 -38.60 9.46
N VAL A 50 -54.79 -38.66 8.81
CA VAL A 50 -54.28 -39.87 8.13
C VAL A 50 -54.14 -41.03 9.13
N PHE A 51 -53.55 -40.77 10.31
CA PHE A 51 -53.39 -41.78 11.34
C PHE A 51 -54.73 -42.26 11.91
N ALA A 52 -55.68 -41.33 12.13
CA ALA A 52 -57.02 -41.67 12.62
C ALA A 52 -57.84 -42.53 11.64
N ILE A 53 -57.75 -42.25 10.33
CA ILE A 53 -58.46 -43.00 9.29
C ILE A 53 -57.86 -44.41 9.13
N LEU A 54 -56.54 -44.54 9.27
CA LEU A 54 -55.82 -45.80 9.05
C LEU A 54 -55.72 -46.68 10.32
N GLN A 55 -55.94 -46.15 11.52
CA GLN A 55 -55.94 -46.92 12.78
C GLN A 55 -57.01 -48.01 12.84
N GLY A 56 -58.14 -47.85 12.15
CA GLY A 56 -59.23 -48.83 12.11
C GLY A 56 -59.10 -49.92 11.05
N SER A 57 -58.00 -49.96 10.30
CA SER A 57 -57.74 -50.96 9.24
C SER A 57 -56.41 -51.67 9.51
N CYS A 58 -56.34 -52.98 9.24
CA CYS A 58 -55.17 -53.85 9.50
C CYS A 58 -53.96 -53.53 8.60
N TYR A 59 -53.49 -52.29 8.62
CA TYR A 59 -52.35 -51.79 7.87
C TYR A 59 -51.20 -51.49 8.82
N ASN A 60 -50.00 -51.98 8.48
CA ASN A 60 -48.81 -51.63 9.23
C ASN A 60 -48.28 -50.30 8.71
N ILE A 61 -48.30 -49.27 9.54
CA ILE A 61 -47.88 -47.92 9.17
C ILE A 61 -46.44 -47.73 9.67
N THR A 62 -45.48 -47.64 8.76
CA THR A 62 -44.08 -47.33 9.12
C THR A 62 -43.83 -45.82 9.01
N LYS A 63 -43.09 -45.31 10.02
CA LYS A 63 -43.05 -43.91 10.46
C LYS A 63 -42.83 -42.86 9.37
N SER A 64 -43.46 -41.71 9.62
CA SER A 64 -43.41 -40.47 8.85
C SER A 64 -42.00 -39.90 8.71
N ARG A 65 -41.48 -39.79 7.48
CA ARG A 65 -40.33 -38.93 7.20
C ARG A 65 -40.83 -37.51 6.93
N PRO A 66 -40.40 -36.48 7.68
CA PRO A 66 -40.72 -35.10 7.34
C PRO A 66 -40.01 -34.72 6.03
N ILE A 67 -40.75 -34.19 5.07
CA ILE A 67 -40.28 -33.70 3.78
C ILE A 67 -40.37 -32.17 3.73
N GLY A 68 -39.39 -31.54 3.09
CA GLY A 68 -39.34 -30.10 2.86
C GLY A 68 -38.48 -29.35 3.89
N TRP A 69 -38.89 -28.13 4.24
CA TRP A 69 -38.12 -27.21 5.09
C TRP A 69 -37.78 -27.79 6.46
N ALA A 70 -38.63 -28.67 7.01
CA ALA A 70 -38.36 -29.35 8.27
C ALA A 70 -37.16 -30.31 8.21
N ARG A 71 -36.91 -30.95 7.05
CA ARG A 71 -35.70 -31.76 6.83
C ARG A 71 -34.47 -30.89 6.63
N ALA A 72 -34.61 -29.76 5.93
CA ALA A 72 -33.53 -28.79 5.76
C ALA A 72 -33.12 -28.20 7.12
N VAL A 73 -34.06 -27.74 7.95
CA VAL A 73 -33.79 -27.21 9.30
C VAL A 73 -33.19 -28.28 10.22
N ARG A 74 -33.65 -29.53 10.15
CA ARG A 74 -33.06 -30.63 10.95
C ARG A 74 -31.65 -30.98 10.48
N SER A 75 -31.40 -30.93 9.17
CA SER A 75 -30.06 -31.09 8.58
C SER A 75 -29.15 -29.93 8.97
N LEU A 76 -29.68 -28.71 9.00
CA LEU A 76 -28.95 -27.50 9.40
C LEU A 76 -28.64 -27.52 10.90
N ALA A 77 -29.56 -28.02 11.72
CA ALA A 77 -29.35 -28.24 13.16
C ALA A 77 -28.32 -29.35 13.44
N ALA A 78 -28.25 -30.39 12.59
CA ALA A 78 -27.18 -31.38 12.67
C ALA A 78 -25.80 -30.78 12.37
N HIS A 79 -25.76 -29.67 11.62
CA HIS A 79 -24.56 -28.88 11.34
C HIS A 79 -24.58 -27.53 12.08
N ALA A 80 -25.25 -27.46 13.24
CA ALA A 80 -25.32 -26.22 14.03
C ALA A 80 -23.93 -25.68 14.38
N GLY A 81 -22.94 -26.55 14.57
CA GLY A 81 -21.55 -26.16 14.75
C GLY A 81 -20.95 -25.45 13.53
N LEU A 82 -21.27 -25.89 12.32
CA LEU A 82 -20.80 -25.26 11.08
C LEU A 82 -21.46 -23.88 10.89
N LEU A 83 -22.76 -23.77 11.16
CA LEU A 83 -23.46 -22.49 11.10
C LEU A 83 -22.96 -21.50 12.15
N ALA A 84 -22.76 -21.97 13.38
CA ALA A 84 -22.21 -21.15 14.45
C ALA A 84 -20.79 -20.67 14.09
N GLY A 85 -19.96 -21.55 13.52
CA GLY A 85 -18.63 -21.18 13.02
C GLY A 85 -18.70 -20.16 11.88
N ALA A 86 -19.61 -20.34 10.91
CA ALA A 86 -19.79 -19.40 9.81
C ALA A 86 -20.30 -18.03 10.28
N ALA A 87 -21.24 -18.01 11.23
CA ALA A 87 -21.72 -16.78 11.84
C ALA A 87 -20.62 -16.07 12.63
N LEU A 88 -19.85 -16.80 13.43
CA LEU A 88 -18.71 -16.26 14.18
C LEU A 88 -17.63 -15.71 13.25
N PHE A 89 -17.34 -16.42 12.14
CA PHE A 89 -16.41 -15.97 11.11
C PHE A 89 -16.90 -14.67 10.46
N TRP A 90 -18.18 -14.60 10.08
CA TRP A 90 -18.77 -13.37 9.53
C TRP A 90 -18.70 -12.20 10.50
N CYS A 91 -19.03 -12.43 11.77
CA CYS A 91 -18.89 -11.42 12.81
C CYS A 91 -17.44 -10.96 12.98
N ALA A 92 -16.48 -11.88 12.93
CA ALA A 92 -15.06 -11.56 12.99
C ALA A 92 -14.63 -10.72 11.77
N VAL A 93 -15.00 -11.12 10.55
CA VAL A 93 -14.68 -10.36 9.33
C VAL A 93 -15.27 -8.96 9.38
N ALA A 94 -16.54 -8.81 9.75
CA ALA A 94 -17.19 -7.50 9.88
C ALA A 94 -16.51 -6.62 10.95
N PHE A 95 -16.10 -7.24 12.07
CA PHE A 95 -15.38 -6.55 13.14
C PHE A 95 -13.99 -6.08 12.70
N PHE A 96 -13.25 -6.90 11.95
CA PHE A 96 -11.92 -6.56 11.45
C PHE A 96 -11.97 -5.56 10.29
N GLN A 97 -12.96 -5.63 9.40
CA GLN A 97 -13.11 -4.67 8.29
C GLN A 97 -13.41 -3.24 8.75
N GLY A 98 -14.12 -3.09 9.87
CA GLY A 98 -14.48 -1.77 10.42
C GLY A 98 -13.38 -1.11 11.26
N ARG A 99 -12.22 -1.75 11.43
CA ARG A 99 -11.16 -1.31 12.34
C ARG A 99 -9.83 -1.11 11.65
N VAL A 100 -9.07 -0.15 12.16
CA VAL A 100 -7.70 0.11 11.74
C VAL A 100 -6.78 -0.90 12.42
N LEU A 101 -6.31 -1.91 11.69
CA LEU A 101 -5.43 -2.98 12.17
C LEU A 101 -3.96 -2.61 12.07
N LYS A 102 -3.61 -1.82 11.05
CA LYS A 102 -2.26 -1.32 10.80
C LYS A 102 -2.33 0.14 10.38
N ILE A 103 -1.39 0.93 10.88
CA ILE A 103 -1.18 2.31 10.42
C ILE A 103 0.16 2.33 9.70
N ASP A 104 0.15 2.77 8.45
CA ASP A 104 1.34 2.94 7.63
C ASP A 104 1.53 4.42 7.32
N VAL A 105 2.73 4.95 7.56
CA VAL A 105 3.08 6.33 7.26
C VAL A 105 4.10 6.30 6.13
N VAL A 106 3.73 6.85 4.98
CA VAL A 106 4.46 6.75 3.71
C VAL A 106 4.72 8.16 3.17
N GLY A 107 5.78 8.34 2.38
CA GLY A 107 6.13 9.62 1.74
C GLY A 107 7.42 10.22 2.28
N SER A 108 7.80 11.38 1.74
CA SER A 108 9.05 12.08 2.10
C SER A 108 9.05 12.55 3.56
N GLY A 109 7.86 12.73 4.15
CA GLY A 109 7.65 13.10 5.55
C GLY A 109 7.57 11.94 6.54
N ALA A 110 7.98 10.73 6.17
CA ALA A 110 7.86 9.54 7.04
C ALA A 110 8.55 9.69 8.41
N TYR A 111 9.47 10.65 8.57
CA TYR A 111 10.11 10.96 9.84
C TYR A 111 9.14 11.54 10.89
N TYR A 112 8.00 12.12 10.50
CA TYR A 112 6.93 12.59 11.42
C TYR A 112 6.03 11.47 11.94
N ARG A 113 6.43 10.20 11.79
CA ARG A 113 5.57 9.06 12.14
C ARG A 113 5.06 9.13 13.59
N SER A 114 5.89 9.50 14.55
CA SER A 114 5.50 9.60 15.96
C SER A 114 4.40 10.64 16.20
N GLU A 115 4.53 11.80 15.56
CA GLU A 115 3.65 12.95 15.66
C GLU A 115 2.34 12.71 14.92
N VAL A 116 2.41 12.07 13.75
CA VAL A 116 1.23 11.63 13.02
C VAL A 116 0.44 10.61 13.85
N LEU A 117 1.14 9.65 14.48
CA LEU A 117 0.50 8.67 15.35
C LEU A 117 -0.14 9.29 16.59
N SER A 118 0.46 10.31 17.20
CA SER A 118 -0.14 11.01 18.35
C SER A 118 -1.39 11.80 17.95
N VAL A 119 -1.37 12.49 16.81
CA VAL A 119 -2.56 13.17 16.28
C VAL A 119 -3.67 12.17 15.95
N LEU A 120 -3.32 10.99 15.42
CA LEU A 120 -4.28 9.92 15.16
C LEU A 120 -4.88 9.34 16.44
N THR A 121 -4.09 9.10 17.48
CA THR A 121 -4.63 8.59 18.76
C THR A 121 -5.48 9.63 19.48
N GLU A 122 -5.11 10.91 19.46
CA GLU A 122 -5.92 12.01 20.03
C GLU A 122 -7.29 12.15 19.34
N SER A 123 -7.34 11.93 18.03
CA SER A 123 -8.57 11.96 17.23
C SER A 123 -9.37 10.66 17.28
N GLY A 124 -8.93 9.68 18.07
CA GLY A 124 -9.62 8.39 18.25
C GLY A 124 -9.39 7.38 17.13
N ALA A 125 -8.41 7.63 16.24
CA ALA A 125 -8.03 6.80 15.09
C ALA A 125 -6.77 5.94 15.34
N GLY A 126 -6.59 5.44 16.56
CA GLY A 126 -5.46 4.59 16.95
C GLY A 126 -5.53 3.14 16.43
N LEU A 127 -4.57 2.31 16.83
CA LEU A 127 -4.60 0.88 16.52
C LEU A 127 -5.86 0.22 17.12
N PHE A 128 -6.54 -0.62 16.35
CA PHE A 128 -7.83 -1.26 16.65
C PHE A 128 -9.04 -0.33 16.84
N SER A 129 -8.90 0.95 16.54
CA SER A 129 -10.01 1.91 16.59
C SER A 129 -10.91 1.79 15.35
N PRO A 130 -12.18 2.24 15.43
CA PRO A 130 -13.02 2.40 14.24
C PRO A 130 -12.39 3.38 13.25
N VAL A 131 -12.68 3.20 11.97
CA VAL A 131 -12.20 4.11 10.92
C VAL A 131 -12.61 5.55 11.23
N PRO A 132 -11.68 6.53 11.19
CA PRO A 132 -12.00 7.92 11.49
C PRO A 132 -13.06 8.47 10.53
N GLN A 133 -14.15 8.99 11.09
CA GLN A 133 -15.18 9.69 10.30
C GLN A 133 -14.70 11.08 9.87
N GLU A 134 -13.90 11.76 10.70
CA GLU A 134 -13.41 13.12 10.45
C GLU A 134 -12.01 13.15 9.81
N LYS A 135 -11.84 12.47 8.67
CA LYS A 135 -10.56 12.43 7.94
C LYS A 135 -10.02 13.83 7.63
N ALA A 136 -10.91 14.77 7.30
CA ALA A 136 -10.53 16.15 6.94
C ALA A 136 -9.90 16.91 8.12
N ALA A 137 -10.44 16.76 9.34
CA ALA A 137 -9.90 17.43 10.53
C ALA A 137 -8.51 16.90 10.89
N ILE A 138 -8.33 15.57 10.80
CA ILE A 138 -7.03 14.92 11.01
C ILE A 138 -6.02 15.39 9.96
N THR A 139 -6.41 15.42 8.69
CA THR A 139 -5.56 15.89 7.59
C THR A 139 -5.12 17.33 7.82
N ALA A 140 -6.04 18.23 8.18
CA ALA A 140 -5.73 19.63 8.46
C ALA A 140 -4.75 19.80 9.62
N ARG A 141 -4.86 18.95 10.65
CA ARG A 141 -3.94 18.97 11.79
C ARG A 141 -2.55 18.48 11.43
N ILE A 142 -2.43 17.47 10.58
CA ILE A 142 -1.13 16.99 10.06
C ILE A 142 -0.52 18.03 9.11
N LEU A 143 -1.33 18.70 8.28
CA LEU A 143 -0.88 19.80 7.40
C LEU A 143 -0.37 21.02 8.18
N SER A 144 -0.75 21.17 9.45
CA SER A 144 -0.23 22.26 10.30
C SER A 144 1.20 22.04 10.78
N PHE A 145 1.77 20.86 10.56
CA PHE A 145 3.16 20.58 10.90
C PHE A 145 4.12 21.37 10.01
N PRO A 146 5.29 21.77 10.55
CA PRO A 146 6.27 22.50 9.77
C PRO A 146 6.73 21.67 8.58
N ARG A 147 6.85 22.33 7.41
CA ARG A 147 7.38 21.75 6.15
C ARG A 147 6.48 20.71 5.48
N VAL A 148 5.32 20.34 6.05
CA VAL A 148 4.37 19.43 5.39
C VAL A 148 3.58 20.21 4.34
N SER A 149 3.72 19.83 3.07
CA SER A 149 3.01 20.48 1.95
C SER A 149 1.75 19.72 1.53
N PHE A 150 1.76 18.39 1.69
CA PHE A 150 0.64 17.55 1.30
C PHE A 150 0.44 16.40 2.28
N CYS A 151 -0.83 16.14 2.62
CA CYS A 151 -1.23 14.99 3.41
C CYS A 151 -2.49 14.35 2.84
N SER A 152 -2.51 13.02 2.79
CA SER A 152 -3.72 12.27 2.45
C SER A 152 -3.88 11.03 3.34
N LEU A 153 -5.14 10.72 3.67
CA LEU A 153 -5.51 9.54 4.46
C LEU A 153 -6.38 8.59 3.63
N SER A 154 -5.86 7.41 3.34
CA SER A 154 -6.62 6.31 2.72
C SER A 154 -6.80 5.15 3.69
N HIS A 155 -7.93 4.46 3.59
CA HIS A 155 -8.21 3.27 4.39
C HIS A 155 -8.62 2.11 3.49
N GLU A 156 -7.79 1.08 3.43
CA GLU A 156 -8.01 -0.11 2.60
C GLU A 156 -7.73 -1.38 3.41
N GLY A 157 -8.70 -2.30 3.46
CA GLY A 157 -8.50 -3.63 4.04
C GLY A 157 -8.08 -3.66 5.53
N GLY A 158 -8.39 -2.62 6.31
CA GLY A 158 -7.95 -2.48 7.71
C GLY A 158 -6.57 -1.84 7.86
N VAL A 159 -5.96 -1.38 6.77
CA VAL A 159 -4.74 -0.57 6.79
C VAL A 159 -5.11 0.89 6.58
N LEU A 160 -4.74 1.75 7.52
CA LEU A 160 -4.81 3.20 7.38
C LEU A 160 -3.46 3.70 6.86
N THR A 161 -3.42 4.11 5.60
CA THR A 161 -2.22 4.69 4.98
C THR A 161 -2.31 6.20 5.05
N VAL A 162 -1.35 6.79 5.75
CA VAL A 162 -1.16 8.25 5.82
C VAL A 162 0.03 8.60 4.95
N CYS A 163 -0.24 9.25 3.83
CA CYS A 163 0.80 9.80 2.98
C CYS A 163 1.11 11.22 3.44
N VAL A 164 2.37 11.49 3.80
CA VAL A 164 2.86 12.80 4.21
C VAL A 164 4.02 13.17 3.31
N GLU A 165 3.83 14.22 2.52
CA GLU A 165 4.89 14.81 1.72
C GLU A 165 5.34 16.11 2.37
N VAL A 166 6.66 16.23 2.45
CA VAL A 166 7.34 17.40 2.99
C VAL A 166 7.95 18.13 1.82
N GLU A 167 7.73 19.43 1.77
CA GLU A 167 8.49 20.29 0.87
C GLU A 167 9.76 20.66 1.63
N ASP A 168 10.88 20.06 1.21
CA ASP A 168 12.18 20.61 1.56
C ASP A 168 12.23 21.98 0.91
N GLU A 169 11.96 23.00 1.72
CA GLU A 169 12.20 24.39 1.36
C GLU A 169 13.61 24.44 0.75
N ALA A 170 13.65 24.71 -0.56
CA ALA A 170 14.88 24.68 -1.35
C ALA A 170 15.95 25.41 -0.54
N LEU A 171 17.12 24.79 -0.36
CA LEU A 171 18.27 25.44 0.26
C LEU A 171 18.32 26.89 -0.21
N PRO A 172 18.40 27.87 0.70
CA PRO A 172 18.22 29.28 0.34
C PRO A 172 19.12 29.58 -0.84
N LEU A 173 18.51 29.86 -2.00
CA LEU A 173 19.23 30.03 -3.24
C LEU A 173 20.21 31.18 -3.04
N VAL A 174 21.49 30.89 -3.23
CA VAL A 174 22.54 31.88 -3.17
C VAL A 174 22.27 32.89 -4.30
N VAL A 175 21.95 34.12 -3.88
CA VAL A 175 21.69 35.25 -4.76
C VAL A 175 23.05 35.78 -5.23
N GLY A 176 23.29 35.79 -6.54
CA GLY A 176 24.55 36.25 -7.12
C GLY A 176 24.95 35.54 -8.40
N ALA A 177 26.01 36.06 -9.02
CA ALA A 177 26.66 35.46 -10.17
C ALA A 177 27.62 34.34 -9.74
N LEU A 178 27.82 33.34 -10.60
CA LEU A 178 28.87 32.34 -10.46
C LEU A 178 30.19 32.94 -10.96
N THR A 179 31.21 32.98 -10.10
CA THR A 179 32.56 33.43 -10.45
C THR A 179 33.51 32.26 -10.67
N ALA A 180 34.55 32.46 -11.50
CA ALA A 180 35.58 31.46 -11.74
C ALA A 180 36.40 31.19 -10.47
N PRO A 181 36.61 29.92 -10.07
CA PRO A 181 37.33 29.56 -8.85
C PRO A 181 38.86 29.74 -8.95
N ALA A 182 39.42 29.71 -10.16
CA ALA A 182 40.85 29.79 -10.42
C ALA A 182 41.12 30.41 -11.80
N ASP A 183 42.35 30.88 -12.00
CA ASP A 183 42.85 31.32 -13.31
C ASP A 183 43.07 30.10 -14.22
N GLY A 184 42.46 30.07 -15.40
CA GLY A 184 42.63 28.93 -16.31
C GLY A 184 41.66 28.92 -17.49
N THR A 185 41.57 27.78 -18.17
CA THR A 185 40.67 27.59 -19.31
C THR A 185 39.41 26.86 -18.89
N VAL A 186 38.24 27.35 -19.32
CA VAL A 186 36.96 26.70 -19.02
C VAL A 186 36.87 25.37 -19.77
N GLU A 187 36.85 24.26 -19.04
CA GLU A 187 36.72 22.91 -19.60
C GLU A 187 35.27 22.47 -19.74
N SER A 188 34.42 22.83 -18.76
CA SER A 188 32.99 22.58 -18.86
C SER A 188 32.18 23.67 -18.15
N LEU A 189 31.05 24.02 -18.76
CA LEU A 189 30.09 24.97 -18.21
C LEU A 189 28.68 24.42 -18.41
N THR A 190 27.96 24.22 -17.31
CA THR A 190 26.56 23.81 -17.29
C THR A 190 25.74 24.91 -16.63
N VAL A 191 24.92 25.61 -17.40
CA VAL A 191 23.99 26.63 -16.89
C VAL A 191 22.57 26.10 -17.07
N VAL A 192 21.90 25.81 -15.97
CA VAL A 192 20.48 25.39 -15.95
C VAL A 192 19.58 26.63 -15.93
N ARG A 193 19.99 27.67 -15.19
CA ARG A 193 19.25 28.91 -15.04
C ARG A 193 20.19 30.11 -14.91
N GLY A 194 19.91 31.18 -15.64
CA GLY A 194 20.77 32.35 -15.79
C GLY A 194 21.34 32.50 -17.21
N ARG A 195 22.29 33.41 -17.38
CA ARG A 195 22.99 33.72 -18.63
C ARG A 195 24.46 33.33 -18.50
N ALA A 196 24.95 32.51 -19.42
CA ALA A 196 26.38 32.24 -19.55
C ALA A 196 27.11 33.47 -20.11
N CYS A 197 28.18 33.90 -19.44
CA CYS A 197 29.02 35.01 -19.87
C CYS A 197 30.28 34.54 -20.61
N VAL A 198 30.69 33.28 -20.39
CA VAL A 198 31.87 32.65 -21.01
C VAL A 198 31.49 31.36 -21.71
N SER A 199 32.29 30.95 -22.68
CA SER A 199 32.15 29.69 -23.42
C SER A 199 33.21 28.67 -23.01
N VAL A 200 32.95 27.40 -23.29
CA VAL A 200 33.96 26.33 -23.11
C VAL A 200 35.14 26.62 -24.05
N GLY A 201 36.35 26.66 -23.48
CA GLY A 201 37.58 27.02 -24.17
C GLY A 201 38.07 28.45 -23.93
N ASP A 202 37.29 29.31 -23.27
CA ASP A 202 37.73 30.66 -22.93
C ASP A 202 38.71 30.66 -21.74
N GLU A 203 39.69 31.57 -21.77
CA GLU A 203 40.56 31.86 -20.62
C GLU A 203 39.84 32.80 -19.64
N VAL A 204 39.76 32.40 -18.38
CA VAL A 204 39.13 33.15 -17.29
C VAL A 204 40.13 33.38 -16.17
N ARG A 205 39.99 34.52 -15.48
CA ARG A 205 40.73 34.81 -14.25
C ARG A 205 39.89 34.48 -13.03
N ALA A 206 40.55 34.15 -11.92
CA ALA A 206 39.91 33.93 -10.64
C ALA A 206 39.04 35.15 -10.27
N GLY A 207 37.75 34.93 -10.06
CA GLY A 207 36.78 35.98 -9.78
C GLY A 207 36.00 36.52 -10.99
N ASP A 208 36.33 36.15 -12.23
CA ASP A 208 35.57 36.58 -13.41
C ASP A 208 34.15 35.97 -13.40
N PRO A 209 33.10 36.73 -13.79
CA PRO A 209 31.74 36.23 -13.84
C PRO A 209 31.58 35.22 -14.99
N VAL A 210 31.35 33.97 -14.63
CA VAL A 210 31.13 32.84 -15.56
C VAL A 210 29.65 32.76 -15.96
N ALA A 211 28.75 32.97 -15.00
CA ALA A 211 27.31 33.00 -15.25
C ALA A 211 26.61 34.03 -14.36
N GLU A 212 25.75 34.83 -14.98
CA GLU A 212 25.00 35.92 -14.34
C GLU A 212 23.50 35.65 -14.33
N PRO A 213 22.73 36.21 -13.38
CA PRO A 213 21.28 36.10 -13.40
C PRO A 213 20.69 36.79 -14.64
N ALA A 214 19.67 36.16 -15.24
CA ALA A 214 18.99 36.76 -16.38
C ALA A 214 18.16 37.99 -15.98
N ALA A 215 17.83 38.87 -16.93
CA ALA A 215 17.05 40.08 -16.64
C ALA A 215 15.69 39.73 -16.00
N GLY A 216 15.53 40.10 -14.72
CA GLY A 216 14.35 39.79 -13.92
C GLY A 216 14.51 38.62 -12.93
N GLU A 217 15.67 37.96 -12.91
CA GLU A 217 16.02 36.92 -11.96
C GLU A 217 17.11 37.39 -10.97
N ASN A 218 17.16 36.79 -9.78
CA ASN A 218 18.11 37.17 -8.73
C ASN A 218 19.14 36.06 -8.44
N TYR A 219 19.02 34.88 -9.05
CA TYR A 219 19.88 33.73 -8.77
C TYR A 219 20.24 32.97 -10.04
N VAL A 220 21.35 32.23 -9.96
CA VAL A 220 21.89 31.40 -11.04
C VAL A 220 21.92 29.95 -10.57
N ILE A 221 21.66 29.01 -11.47
CA ILE A 221 21.92 27.58 -11.25
C ILE A 221 22.94 27.18 -12.30
N ALA A 222 24.22 27.15 -11.91
CA ALA A 222 25.31 26.83 -12.81
C ALA A 222 26.47 26.09 -12.12
N ARG A 223 27.21 25.32 -12.92
CA ARG A 223 28.45 24.64 -12.55
C ARG A 223 29.51 24.91 -13.60
N VAL A 224 30.73 25.21 -13.16
CA VAL A 224 31.90 25.39 -14.01
C VAL A 224 33.06 24.52 -13.54
N ALA A 225 33.80 23.95 -14.49
CA ALA A 225 35.10 23.36 -14.25
C ALA A 225 36.15 24.14 -15.05
N VAL A 226 37.15 24.67 -14.34
CA VAL A 226 38.26 25.43 -14.92
C VAL A 226 39.52 24.60 -14.78
N ARG A 227 40.21 24.40 -15.90
CA ARG A 227 41.50 23.73 -15.95
C ARG A 227 42.61 24.75 -15.79
N TYR A 228 43.48 24.56 -14.81
CA TYR A 228 44.62 25.44 -14.55
C TYR A 228 45.92 24.65 -14.54
N ALA A 229 47.01 25.32 -14.93
CA ALA A 229 48.34 24.73 -14.90
C ALA A 229 48.89 24.78 -13.48
N VAL A 230 49.35 23.62 -12.98
CA VAL A 230 50.05 23.51 -11.71
C VAL A 230 51.55 23.49 -11.99
N ASP A 231 52.29 24.41 -11.37
CA ASP A 231 53.75 24.40 -11.30
C ASP A 231 54.16 24.68 -9.85
N ALA A 232 54.51 23.63 -9.11
CA ALA A 232 54.87 23.73 -7.70
C ALA A 232 56.14 22.93 -7.39
N GLU A 233 57.03 23.51 -6.59
CA GLU A 233 58.23 22.85 -6.08
C GLU A 233 58.03 22.36 -4.65
N TYR A 234 58.29 21.08 -4.44
CA TYR A 234 58.15 20.43 -3.14
C TYR A 234 59.51 19.90 -2.67
N THR A 235 59.83 20.15 -1.40
CA THR A 235 61.04 19.64 -0.74
C THR A 235 60.80 18.22 -0.22
N GLY A 236 61.70 17.27 -0.51
CA GLY A 236 61.63 15.92 0.02
C GLY A 236 61.87 14.82 -1.03
N SER A 237 61.35 13.63 -0.77
CA SER A 237 61.34 12.51 -1.72
C SER A 237 60.23 12.69 -2.78
N GLU A 238 60.37 12.02 -3.92
CA GLU A 238 59.37 12.08 -5.00
C GLU A 238 57.97 11.68 -4.53
N GLU A 239 57.88 10.64 -3.68
CA GLU A 239 56.61 10.17 -3.11
C GLU A 239 55.97 11.22 -2.18
N SER A 240 56.79 11.90 -1.36
CA SER A 240 56.28 12.96 -0.49
C SER A 240 55.78 14.18 -1.27
N ALA A 241 56.48 14.55 -2.34
CA ALA A 241 56.08 15.63 -3.24
C ALA A 241 54.75 15.29 -3.94
N ARG A 242 54.60 14.06 -4.45
CA ARG A 242 53.37 13.61 -5.10
C ARG A 242 52.18 13.59 -4.14
N ALA A 243 52.38 13.07 -2.92
CA ALA A 243 51.33 13.05 -1.89
C ALA A 243 50.89 14.47 -1.51
N GLN A 244 51.85 15.41 -1.37
CA GLN A 244 51.55 16.82 -1.08
C GLN A 244 50.77 17.47 -2.22
N SER A 245 51.17 17.25 -3.48
CA SER A 245 50.47 17.80 -4.65
C SER A 245 49.02 17.31 -4.78
N TYR A 246 48.76 16.06 -4.40
CA TYR A 246 47.41 15.51 -4.39
C TYR A 246 46.55 16.13 -3.29
N LEU A 247 47.13 16.43 -2.13
CA LEU A 247 46.43 17.13 -1.04
C LEU A 247 46.12 18.58 -1.41
N ASP A 248 47.01 19.25 -2.13
CA ASP A 248 46.87 20.67 -2.47
C ASP A 248 45.91 20.91 -3.65
N TYR A 249 45.96 20.05 -4.69
CA TYR A 249 45.27 20.30 -5.97
C TYR A 249 44.32 19.17 -6.40
N GLY A 250 44.24 18.06 -5.66
CA GLY A 250 43.40 16.91 -5.99
C GLY A 250 43.98 16.06 -7.13
N GLU A 251 43.11 15.56 -8.02
CA GLU A 251 43.54 14.83 -9.21
C GLU A 251 44.19 15.77 -10.23
N ILE A 252 45.49 15.59 -10.46
CA ILE A 252 46.28 16.31 -11.46
C ILE A 252 46.41 15.42 -12.71
N ALA A 253 45.91 15.89 -13.84
CA ALA A 253 46.12 15.29 -15.16
C ALA A 253 47.50 15.66 -15.72
N ASP A 254 48.11 14.74 -16.47
CA ASP A 254 49.43 14.91 -17.11
C ASP A 254 50.57 15.26 -16.14
N LEU A 255 50.57 14.64 -14.96
CA LEU A 255 51.57 14.88 -13.91
C LEU A 255 52.98 14.48 -14.37
N GLN A 256 53.88 15.46 -14.43
CA GLN A 256 55.30 15.29 -14.67
C GLN A 256 56.10 15.72 -13.44
N SER A 257 56.95 14.82 -12.94
CA SER A 257 57.90 15.10 -11.86
C SER A 257 59.29 15.36 -12.45
N GLN A 258 59.87 16.53 -12.14
CA GLN A 258 61.25 16.86 -12.49
C GLN A 258 62.07 17.07 -11.23
N LYS A 259 63.25 16.45 -11.18
CA LYS A 259 64.16 16.59 -10.03
C LYS A 259 64.89 17.93 -10.08
N THR A 260 64.69 18.76 -9.07
CA THR A 260 65.39 20.04 -8.87
C THR A 260 66.45 19.86 -7.77
N GLY A 261 67.48 20.71 -7.71
CA GLY A 261 68.65 20.53 -6.82
C GLY A 261 68.35 20.27 -5.33
N ASN A 262 67.22 20.77 -4.80
CA ASN A 262 66.80 20.60 -3.41
C ASN A 262 65.40 19.94 -3.25
N GLY A 263 64.81 19.38 -4.31
CA GLY A 263 63.43 18.86 -4.26
C GLY A 263 62.91 18.30 -5.58
N TRP A 264 61.58 18.29 -5.72
CA TRP A 264 60.88 17.83 -6.92
C TRP A 264 59.89 18.89 -7.37
N ARG A 265 59.99 19.29 -8.65
CA ARG A 265 59.02 20.13 -9.33
C ARG A 265 57.93 19.26 -9.92
N ILE A 266 56.69 19.53 -9.55
CA ILE A 266 55.52 18.83 -10.09
C ILE A 266 54.82 19.79 -11.03
N THR A 267 54.70 19.37 -12.28
CA THR A 267 53.98 20.08 -13.32
C THR A 267 52.80 19.24 -13.80
N GLY A 268 51.67 19.87 -14.10
CA GLY A 268 50.49 19.17 -14.58
C GLY A 268 49.31 20.12 -14.76
N SER A 269 48.12 19.56 -14.99
CA SER A 269 46.87 20.33 -15.07
C SER A 269 45.86 19.83 -14.05
N ALA A 270 45.29 20.73 -13.25
CA ALA A 270 44.29 20.41 -12.25
C ALA A 270 42.94 21.05 -12.60
N LEU A 271 41.86 20.51 -12.03
CA LEU A 271 40.49 20.96 -12.26
C LEU A 271 39.93 21.64 -11.02
N ALA A 272 39.63 22.94 -11.12
CA ALA A 272 38.90 23.67 -10.11
C ALA A 272 37.41 23.68 -10.47
N ILE A 273 36.58 23.14 -9.58
CA ILE A 273 35.13 23.05 -9.78
C ILE A 273 34.43 24.05 -8.85
N ALA A 274 33.55 24.87 -9.42
CA ALA A 274 32.63 25.72 -8.66
C ALA A 274 31.19 25.46 -9.11
N ALA A 275 30.27 25.43 -8.15
CA ALA A 275 28.84 25.28 -8.40
C ALA A 275 28.04 26.24 -7.51
N VAL A 276 26.97 26.79 -8.05
CA VAL A 276 26.03 27.65 -7.33
C VAL A 276 24.62 27.10 -7.57
N ASN A 277 23.89 26.84 -6.47
CA ASN A 277 22.51 26.35 -6.45
C ASN A 277 22.27 25.05 -7.26
N LEU A 278 23.33 24.29 -7.53
CA LEU A 278 23.30 22.95 -8.09
C LEU A 278 23.62 21.97 -6.96
N GLY A 279 22.61 21.21 -6.54
CA GLY A 279 22.75 20.14 -5.55
C GLY A 279 23.38 18.88 -6.14
#